data_AF-A0A099S105-F1
#
_entry.id   AF-A0A099S105-F1
#
_cell.length_a   1.000
_cell.length_b   1.000
_cell.length_c   1.000
_cell.angle_alpha   90.00
_cell.angle_beta   90.00
_cell.angle_gamma   90.00
#
_symmetry.space_group_name_H-M   'P 1'
#
loop_
_entity.id
_entity.type
_entity.pdbx_description
1 polymer ?
#
loop_
_entity_poly.entity_id
_entity_poly.type
_entity_poly.pdbx_seq_one_letter_code
_entity_poly.pdbx_strand_id
1 'polypeptide(L)' 'MEIFAQDLKLLIKEGSNLIQTGSKIQNSQCIHWYLKCKSALDSFAIEKNLLDKFKYSLELEERVEILKKIAHTEGEKA' A
#
# COMPACT_ATOMS: atom_id res chain seq x y z
N MET A 1 -4.26 -1.01 -17.54
CA MET A 1 -5.37 -0.78 -16.59
C MET A 1 -4.92 0.39 -15.74
N GLU A 2 -5.50 1.58 -15.94
CA GLU A 2 -5.11 2.78 -15.19
C GLU A 2 -5.60 2.63 -13.76
N ILE A 3 -4.67 2.75 -12.81
CA ILE A 3 -4.94 2.64 -11.38
C ILE A 3 -5.13 4.06 -10.87
N PHE A 4 -6.35 4.38 -10.44
CA PHE A 4 -6.74 5.73 -10.01
C PHE A 4 -6.51 5.88 -8.50
N ALA A 5 -6.45 7.12 -7.99
CA ALA A 5 -6.31 7.39 -6.56
C ALA A 5 -7.37 6.69 -5.66
N GLN A 6 -8.50 6.26 -6.22
CA GLN A 6 -9.48 5.41 -5.55
C GLN A 6 -8.91 4.04 -5.15
N ASP A 7 -8.01 3.48 -5.95
CA ASP A 7 -7.37 2.20 -5.68
C ASP A 7 -6.48 2.29 -4.43
N LEU A 8 -5.77 3.42 -4.23
CA LEU A 8 -4.95 3.58 -3.02
C LEU A 8 -5.79 3.64 -1.74
N LYS A 9 -6.94 4.31 -1.76
CA LYS A 9 -7.87 4.34 -0.61
C LYS A 9 -8.42 2.95 -0.29
N LEU A 10 -8.75 2.17 -1.30
CA LEU A 10 -9.19 0.78 -1.13
C LEU A 10 -8.09 -0.08 -0.53
N LEU A 11 -6.85 0.03 -1.04
CA LEU A 11 -5.70 -0.71 -0.52
C LEU A 11 -5.37 -0.36 0.94
N ILE A 12 -5.47 0.92 1.33
CA ILE A 12 -5.30 1.35 2.73
C ILE A 12 -6.38 0.71 3.62
N LYS A 13 -7.63 0.67 3.16
CA LYS A 13 -8.74 0.06 3.90
C LYS A 13 -8.56 -1.46 4.03
N GLU A 14 -8.20 -2.15 2.94
CA GLU A 14 -7.88 -3.59 2.97
C GLU A 14 -6.75 -3.89 3.96
N GLY A 15 -5.65 -3.12 3.92
CA GLY A 15 -4.52 -3.28 4.83
C GLY A 15 -4.90 -3.04 6.30
N SER A 16 -5.71 -2.02 6.56
CA SER A 16 -6.21 -1.72 7.91
C SER A 16 -7.08 -2.85 8.46
N ASN A 17 -7.91 -3.47 7.62
CA ASN A 17 -8.70 -4.63 8.01
C ASN A 17 -7.80 -5.83 8.34
N LEU A 18 -6.74 -6.08 7.56
CA LEU A 18 -5.79 -7.18 7.82
C LEU A 18 -5.07 -7.01 9.17
N ILE A 19 -4.73 -5.77 9.54
CA ILE A 19 -4.15 -5.44 10.86
C ILE A 19 -5.19 -5.73 11.96
N GLN A 20 -6.43 -5.27 11.80
CA GLN A 20 -7.50 -5.50 12.77
C GLN A 20 -7.81 -6.98 13.00
N THR A 21 -7.71 -7.81 11.97
CA THR A 21 -7.89 -9.27 12.10
C THR A 21 -6.66 -9.98 12.67
N GLY A 22 -5.57 -9.27 12.99
CA GLY A 22 -4.33 -9.85 13.49
C GLY A 22 -3.62 -10.76 12.47
N SER A 23 -3.84 -10.51 11.17
CA SER A 23 -3.25 -11.32 10.11
C SER A 23 -1.74 -11.14 10.07
N LYS A 24 -0.99 -12.24 9.99
CA LYS A 24 0.47 -12.20 9.84
C LYS A 24 0.83 -11.97 8.37
N ILE A 25 2.00 -11.37 8.10
CA ILE A 25 2.47 -11.08 6.73
C ILE A 25 2.52 -12.32 5.81
N GLN A 26 2.68 -13.51 6.40
CA GLN A 26 2.75 -14.80 5.72
C GLN A 26 1.37 -15.34 5.32
N ASN A 27 0.29 -14.73 5.81
CA ASN A 27 -1.07 -15.08 5.43
C ASN A 27 -1.28 -14.79 3.93
N SER A 28 -1.96 -15.70 3.22
CA SER A 28 -2.24 -15.56 1.80
C SER A 28 -2.96 -14.24 1.44
N GLN A 29 -3.84 -13.75 2.32
CA GLN A 29 -4.51 -12.46 2.16
C GLN A 29 -3.53 -11.29 2.23
N CYS A 30 -2.56 -11.34 3.15
CA CYS A 30 -1.52 -10.32 3.29
C CYS A 30 -0.56 -10.33 2.09
N ILE A 31 -0.21 -11.51 1.58
CA ILE A 31 0.60 -11.68 0.37
C ILE A 31 -0.15 -11.12 -0.85
N HIS A 32 -1.42 -11.49 -1.00
CA HIS A 32 -2.24 -11.02 -2.10
C HIS A 32 -2.40 -9.49 -2.08
N TRP A 33 -2.69 -8.93 -0.90
CA TRP A 33 -2.75 -7.49 -0.69
C TRP A 33 -1.43 -6.79 -1.04
N TYR A 34 -0.29 -7.35 -0.62
CA TYR A 34 1.03 -6.81 -0.98
C TYR A 34 1.25 -6.76 -2.50
N LEU A 35 0.86 -7.81 -3.22
CA LEU A 35 0.98 -7.86 -4.68
C LEU A 35 0.08 -6.82 -5.37
N LYS A 36 -1.16 -6.65 -4.89
CA LYS A 36 -2.05 -5.58 -5.38
C LYS A 36 -1.42 -4.20 -5.15
N CYS A 37 -0.88 -3.96 -3.95
CA CYS A 37 -0.20 -2.71 -3.63
C CYS A 37 0.98 -2.48 -4.57
N LYS A 38 1.86 -3.47 -4.75
CA LYS A 38 3.01 -3.34 -5.65
C LYS A 38 2.58 -2.96 -7.07
N SER A 39 1.58 -3.66 -7.62
CA SER A 39 1.07 -3.37 -8.97
C SER A 39 0.47 -1.97 -9.06
N ALA A 40 -0.22 -1.51 -8.01
CA ALA A 40 -0.75 -0.16 -7.93
C ALA A 40 0.38 0.86 -7.92
N LEU A 41 1.32 0.73 -6.98
CA LEU A 41 2.43 1.65 -6.81
C LEU A 41 3.36 1.73 -8.03
N ASP A 42 3.55 0.63 -8.77
CA ASP A 42 4.33 0.64 -10.03
C ASP A 42 3.70 1.55 -11.11
N SER A 43 2.41 1.90 -10.98
CA SER A 43 1.70 2.82 -11.89
C SER A 43 1.78 4.29 -11.47
N PHE A 44 2.19 4.57 -10.23
CA PHE A 44 2.33 5.94 -9.72
C PHE A 44 3.79 6.42 -9.87
N ALA A 45 3.98 7.71 -10.14
CA ALA A 45 5.30 8.34 -10.18
C ALA A 45 5.85 8.62 -8.77
N ILE A 46 5.93 7.58 -7.94
CA ILE A 46 6.32 7.68 -6.52
C ILE A 46 7.83 7.86 -6.39
N GLU A 47 8.25 8.63 -5.39
CA GLU A 47 9.66 8.70 -5.00
C GLU A 47 10.22 7.31 -4.69
N LYS A 48 11.35 6.98 -5.33
CA LYS A 48 12.03 5.68 -5.19
C LYS A 48 12.23 5.26 -3.73
N ASN A 49 12.52 6.22 -2.84
CA ASN A 49 12.73 5.97 -1.41
C ASN A 49 11.46 5.46 -0.70
N LEU A 50 10.28 6.00 -1.03
CA LEU A 50 9.01 5.54 -0.45
C LEU A 50 8.64 4.15 -0.96
N LEU A 51 8.86 3.90 -2.25
CA LEU A 51 8.61 2.58 -2.85
C LEU A 51 9.55 1.51 -2.27
N ASP A 52 10.82 1.83 -2.06
CA ASP A 52 11.79 0.92 -1.46
C ASP A 52 11.43 0.62 0.00
N LYS A 53 11.05 1.62 0.80
CA LYS A 53 10.53 1.41 2.15
C LYS A 53 9.32 0.48 2.17
N PHE A 54 8.39 0.66 1.23
CA PHE A 54 7.24 -0.25 1.12
C PHE A 54 7.67 -1.69 0.83
N LYS A 55 8.58 -1.90 -0.13
CA LYS A 55 9.05 -3.24 -0.53
C LYS A 55 9.78 -3.98 0.58
N TYR A 56 10.56 -3.28 1.40
CA TYR A 56 11.40 -3.90 2.42
C TYR A 56 10.80 -3.91 3.83
N SER A 57 9.69 -3.21 4.06
CA SER A 57 8.94 -3.26 5.31
C SER A 57 8.56 -4.69 5.70
N LEU A 58 8.71 -5.00 6.99
CA LEU A 58 8.43 -6.33 7.55
C LEU A 58 7.10 -6.39 8.32
N GLU A 59 6.46 -5.24 8.51
CA GLU A 59 5.23 -5.09 9.29
C GLU A 59 4.08 -4.55 8.41
N LEU A 60 2.85 -5.00 8.66
CA LEU A 60 1.68 -4.55 7.90
C LEU A 60 1.35 -3.09 8.21
N GLU A 61 1.50 -2.71 9.47
CA GLU A 61 1.32 -1.38 10.01
C GLU A 61 2.20 -0.38 9.26
N GLU A 62 3.48 -0.70 9.11
CA GLU A 62 4.43 0.12 8.36
C GLU A 62 4.01 0.28 6.89
N ARG A 63 3.60 -0.82 6.24
CA ARG A 63 3.11 -0.78 4.84
C ARG A 63 1.89 0.12 4.68
N VAL A 64 0.93 0.02 5.60
CA VAL A 64 -0.28 0.84 5.59
C VAL A 64 0.04 2.32 5.80
N GLU A 65 0.95 2.65 6.72
CA GLU A 65 1.39 4.02 6.94
C GLU A 65 2.12 4.61 5.71
N ILE A 66 2.92 3.81 5.01
CA ILE A 66 3.55 4.24 3.75
C ILE A 66 2.49 4.52 2.67
N LEU A 67 1.49 3.65 2.52
CA LEU A 67 0.39 3.88 1.57
C LEU A 67 -0.38 5.16 1.89
N LYS A 68 -0.64 5.46 3.17
CA LYS A 68 -1.28 6.72 3.59
C LYS A 68 -0.45 7.95 3.20
N LYS A 69 0.87 7.90 3.41
CA LYS A 69 1.79 8.98 2.99
C LYS A 69 1.74 9.19 1.48
N ILE A 70 1.77 8.11 0.71
CA ILE A 70 1.68 8.17 -0.76
C ILE A 70 0.33 8.78 -1.20
N ALA A 71 -0.78 8.35 -0.60
CA ALA A 71 -2.11 8.93 -0.89
C ALA A 71 -2.18 10.43 -0.61
N HIS A 72 -1.54 10.88 0.47
CA HIS A 72 -1.49 12.30 0.81
C HIS A 72 -0.68 13.09 -0.22
N THR A 73 0.52 12.61 -0.59
CA THR A 73 1.37 13.27 -1.57
C THR A 73 0.75 13.33 -2.97
N GLU A 74 0.06 12.28 -3.42
CA GLU A 74 -0.62 12.29 -4.71
C GLU A 74 -1.90 13.16 -4.68
N GLY A 75 -2.57 13.26 -3.53
CA GLY A 75 -3.73 14.14 -3.35
C GLY A 75 -3.38 15.63 -3.27
N GLU A 76 -2.17 15.99 -2.86
CA GLU A 76 -1.68 17.39 -2.86
C GLU A 76 -1.16 17.84 -4.24
N LYS A 77 -0.86 16.90 -5.15
CA LYS A 77 -0.39 17.18 -6.51
C LYS A 77 -1.51 17.28 -7.56
N ALA A 78 -2.75 16.92 -7.19
CA ALA A 78 -3.94 16.93 -8.05
C ALA A 78 -4.77 18.20 -7.84
#